data_AF-A0A8A1LZ79-F1
#
_entry.id   AF-A0A8A1LZ79-F1
#
_cell.length_a   1.000
_cell.length_b   1.000
_cell.length_c   1.000
_cell.angle_alpha   90.00
_cell.angle_beta   90.00
_cell.angle_gamma   90.00
#
_symmetry.space_group_name_H-M   'P 1'
#
loop_
_entity.id
_entity.type
_entity.pdbx_description
1 polymer ?
#
loop_
_entity_poly.entity_id
_entity_poly.type
_entity_poly.pdbx_seq_one_letter_code
_entity_poly.pdbx_strand_id
1 'polypeptide(L)'
;MDTASHPPKLTVVEKLNMISTGLSLIASTIYVAITGVFRGQRGQKHYNKHVGYALIRAAVTRLSTRQLQALNPPTNQAYELFATKNGFTPQTVSLEHGAQGHWIGNKDAKNVLIYYHGGGFATAAGPAFFQLQYDILNQLKAAGKDIAIFFITYTLTPHAVYPTQPTQAVEALRYIINTTSRSPSDIFIAGDSTGGNLSLGVLSHISHPHKAIQPLALSEPLAGALPISPWVSFSLDYPSVEENKNKDILAPSALERWSSLYAAGSEPDNYMEPLRAPADWWKDLKTAFPSTTFVVGEHECHNGPIISLMIGDQSETEQGKAYASFLMSKL
;
A
#
# COMPACT_ATOMS: atom_id res chain seq x y z
N MET A 1 14.96 -7.52 -23.15
CA MET A 1 15.20 -7.76 -21.71
C MET A 1 13.97 -8.44 -21.15
N ASP A 2 14.12 -9.50 -20.36
CA ASP A 2 13.03 -10.25 -19.73
C ASP A 2 12.28 -9.34 -18.73
N THR A 3 11.20 -8.70 -19.21
CA THR A 3 10.35 -7.78 -18.45
C THR A 3 9.14 -8.49 -17.83
N ALA A 4 9.07 -9.82 -17.88
CA ALA A 4 7.87 -10.55 -17.46
C ALA A 4 7.94 -11.14 -16.04
N SER A 5 9.12 -11.25 -15.44
CA SER A 5 9.28 -11.87 -14.12
C SER A 5 9.61 -10.84 -13.02
N HIS A 6 8.83 -10.88 -11.94
CA HIS A 6 9.16 -10.28 -10.66
C HIS A 6 9.56 -11.44 -9.70
N PRO A 7 10.71 -11.35 -8.98
CA PRO A 7 11.65 -10.24 -8.98
C PRO A 7 12.46 -10.22 -10.29
N PRO A 8 12.90 -9.04 -10.75
CA PRO A 8 13.61 -8.93 -12.02
C PRO A 8 14.99 -9.58 -11.95
N LYS A 9 15.37 -10.31 -13.01
CA LYS A 9 16.76 -10.71 -13.21
C LYS A 9 17.59 -9.46 -13.54
N LEU A 10 18.49 -9.09 -12.63
CA LEU A 10 19.39 -7.95 -12.80
C LEU A 10 20.57 -8.29 -13.71
N THR A 11 20.94 -7.34 -14.56
CA THR A 11 22.15 -7.36 -15.38
C THR A 11 23.41 -7.26 -14.51
N VAL A 12 24.58 -7.62 -15.07
CA VAL A 12 25.86 -7.49 -14.37
C VAL A 12 26.13 -6.05 -13.95
N VAL A 13 25.80 -5.07 -14.81
CA VAL A 13 25.96 -3.64 -14.52
C VAL A 13 25.06 -3.20 -13.37
N GLU A 14 23.79 -3.62 -13.35
CA GLU A 14 22.88 -3.32 -12.24
C GLU A 14 23.38 -3.91 -10.92
N LYS A 15 23.92 -5.14 -10.94
CA LYS A 15 24.51 -5.78 -9.75
C LYS A 15 25.75 -5.05 -9.24
N LEU A 16 26.67 -4.66 -10.14
CA LEU A 16 27.85 -3.87 -9.77
C LEU A 16 27.46 -2.49 -9.19
N ASN A 17 26.46 -1.84 -9.80
CA ASN A 17 25.90 -0.59 -9.29
C ASN A 17 25.28 -0.76 -7.89
N MET A 18 24.62 -1.89 -7.61
CA MET A 18 24.10 -2.18 -6.26
C MET A 18 25.20 -2.26 -5.21
N ILE A 19 26.40 -2.77 -5.54
CA ILE A 19 27.53 -2.82 -4.59
C ILE A 19 27.96 -1.40 -4.23
N SER A 20 28.19 -0.55 -5.24
CA SER A 20 28.55 0.87 -5.02
C SER A 20 27.46 1.62 -4.26
N THR A 21 26.19 1.36 -4.58
CA THR A 21 25.05 1.95 -3.88
C THR A 21 24.99 1.46 -2.43
N GLY A 22 25.21 0.18 -2.17
CA GLY A 22 25.26 -0.40 -0.84
C GLY A 22 26.34 0.24 0.04
N LEU A 23 27.55 0.42 -0.48
CA LEU A 23 28.62 1.13 0.22
C LEU A 23 28.22 2.57 0.56
N SER A 24 27.54 3.26 -0.35
CA SER A 24 27.11 4.64 -0.11
C SER A 24 25.90 4.73 0.81
N LEU A 25 25.00 3.74 0.83
CA LEU A 25 23.92 3.61 1.80
C LEU A 25 24.49 3.41 3.21
N ILE A 26 25.49 2.54 3.37
CA ILE A 26 26.19 2.33 4.65
C ILE A 26 26.82 3.64 5.11
N ALA A 27 27.59 4.32 4.25
CA ALA A 27 28.20 5.60 4.58
C ALA A 27 27.17 6.68 4.96
N SER A 28 26.06 6.76 4.22
CA SER A 28 24.96 7.69 4.51
C SER A 28 24.28 7.37 5.84
N THR A 29 24.12 6.08 6.17
CA THR A 29 23.52 5.63 7.42
C THR A 29 24.42 5.94 8.61
N ILE A 30 25.73 5.71 8.48
CA ILE A 30 26.72 6.09 9.50
C ILE A 30 26.69 7.60 9.72
N TYR A 31 26.69 8.39 8.64
CA TYR A 31 26.59 9.84 8.72
C TYR A 31 25.33 10.28 9.45
N VAL A 32 24.15 9.76 9.06
CA VAL A 32 22.87 10.11 9.70
C VAL A 32 22.83 9.66 11.17
N ALA A 33 23.40 8.51 11.51
CA ALA A 33 23.51 8.08 12.91
C ALA A 33 24.36 9.08 13.72
N ILE A 34 25.50 9.51 13.20
CA ILE A 34 26.37 10.48 13.87
C ILE A 34 25.68 11.85 13.99
N THR A 35 25.16 12.39 12.90
CA THR A 35 24.55 13.73 12.88
C THR A 35 23.15 13.75 13.51
N GLY A 36 22.48 12.61 13.60
CA GLY A 36 21.12 12.47 14.11
C GLY A 36 20.96 12.90 15.56
N VAL A 37 22.05 12.91 16.33
CA VAL A 37 22.08 13.47 17.70
C VAL A 37 21.79 14.98 17.69
N PHE A 38 22.16 15.69 16.61
CA PHE A 38 22.00 17.13 16.44
C PHE A 38 20.81 17.53 15.54
N ARG A 39 19.88 16.60 15.26
CA ARG A 39 18.80 16.78 14.27
C ARG A 39 17.79 17.91 14.55
N GLY A 40 17.66 18.33 15.81
CA GLY A 40 16.69 19.36 16.23
C GLY A 40 15.25 19.05 15.80
N GLN A 41 14.44 20.10 15.62
CA GLN A 41 13.03 19.99 15.19
C GLN A 41 12.85 19.63 13.69
N ARG A 42 13.94 19.67 12.91
CA ARG A 42 13.93 19.31 11.48
C ARG A 42 13.99 17.79 11.25
N GLY A 43 14.41 17.02 12.25
CA GLY A 43 14.44 15.56 12.21
C GLY A 43 13.20 14.90 12.79
N GLN A 44 13.14 13.58 12.67
CA GLN A 44 12.12 12.76 13.33
C GLN A 44 12.27 12.80 14.85
N LYS A 45 11.14 12.76 15.58
CA LYS A 45 11.12 12.86 17.05
C LYS A 45 11.91 11.72 17.68
N HIS A 46 11.67 10.50 17.24
CA HIS A 46 12.32 9.28 17.75
C HIS A 46 13.59 8.96 16.95
N TYR A 47 14.70 8.70 17.64
CA TYR A 47 16.02 8.53 17.01
C TYR A 47 16.10 7.26 16.13
N ASN A 48 15.56 6.14 16.59
CA ASN A 48 15.46 4.90 15.79
C ASN A 48 14.70 5.14 14.48
N LYS A 49 13.55 5.83 14.54
CA LYS A 49 12.76 6.23 13.37
C LYS A 49 13.54 7.17 12.46
N HIS A 50 14.29 8.13 13.02
CA HIS A 50 15.12 9.03 12.24
C HIS A 50 16.16 8.30 11.39
N VAL A 51 16.90 7.36 11.99
CA VAL A 51 17.92 6.57 11.28
C VAL A 51 17.27 5.62 10.27
N GLY A 52 16.23 4.88 10.69
CA GLY A 52 15.53 3.93 9.82
C GLY A 52 14.88 4.60 8.61
N TYR A 53 14.23 5.75 8.81
CA TYR A 53 13.59 6.49 7.73
C TYR A 53 14.61 7.05 6.76
N ALA A 54 15.76 7.55 7.25
CA ALA A 54 16.82 8.00 6.39
C ALA A 54 17.43 6.87 5.55
N LEU A 55 17.55 5.66 6.10
CA LEU A 55 18.00 4.48 5.35
C LEU A 55 17.00 4.13 4.23
N ILE A 56 15.70 4.05 4.55
CA ILE A 56 14.64 3.78 3.56
C ILE A 56 14.66 4.87 2.48
N ARG A 57 14.68 6.14 2.88
CA ARG A 57 14.73 7.29 1.98
C ARG A 57 15.94 7.25 1.05
N ALA A 58 17.12 6.92 1.59
CA ALA A 58 18.33 6.78 0.80
C ALA A 58 18.23 5.61 -0.19
N ALA A 59 17.65 4.48 0.23
CA ALA A 59 17.45 3.31 -0.62
C ALA A 59 16.51 3.63 -1.79
N VAL A 60 15.33 4.21 -1.51
CA VAL A 60 14.37 4.59 -2.56
C VAL A 60 14.89 5.71 -3.45
N THR A 61 15.81 6.56 -2.98
CA THR A 61 16.44 7.59 -3.81
C THR A 61 17.46 6.98 -4.78
N ARG A 62 18.33 6.09 -4.29
CA ARG A 62 19.55 5.68 -5.01
C ARG A 62 19.35 4.44 -5.87
N LEU A 63 18.51 3.51 -5.44
CA LEU A 63 18.26 2.28 -6.19
C LEU A 63 17.21 2.54 -7.28
N SER A 64 17.40 1.91 -8.44
CA SER A 64 16.37 1.85 -9.47
C SER A 64 15.17 1.02 -8.99
N THR A 65 14.01 1.18 -9.63
CA THR A 65 12.83 0.34 -9.34
C THR A 65 13.14 -1.15 -9.47
N ARG A 66 13.90 -1.56 -10.50
CA ARG A 66 14.30 -2.96 -10.68
C ARG A 66 15.20 -3.45 -9.55
N GLN A 67 16.16 -2.63 -9.11
CA GLN A 67 17.03 -2.99 -7.99
C GLN A 67 16.24 -3.11 -6.68
N LEU A 68 15.32 -2.19 -6.39
CA LEU A 68 14.43 -2.28 -5.23
C LEU A 68 13.57 -3.55 -5.25
N GLN A 69 13.03 -3.89 -6.42
CA GLN A 69 12.26 -5.10 -6.63
C GLN A 69 13.09 -6.38 -6.47
N ALA A 70 14.38 -6.35 -6.79
CA ALA A 70 15.26 -7.50 -6.62
C ALA A 70 15.67 -7.74 -5.15
N LEU A 71 15.48 -6.77 -4.26
CA LEU A 71 15.81 -6.90 -2.83
C LEU A 71 14.77 -7.69 -2.04
N ASN A 72 13.55 -7.82 -2.55
CA ASN A 72 12.44 -8.46 -1.84
C ASN A 72 11.80 -9.53 -2.72
N PRO A 73 11.27 -10.62 -2.13
CA PRO A 73 10.45 -11.56 -2.86
C PRO A 73 9.16 -10.88 -3.36
N PRO A 74 8.52 -11.46 -4.39
CA PRO A 74 7.16 -11.11 -4.80
C PRO A 74 6.18 -11.20 -3.64
N THR A 75 5.10 -10.41 -3.68
CA THR A 75 4.09 -10.35 -2.61
C THR A 75 3.48 -11.72 -2.30
N ASN A 76 3.17 -12.53 -3.30
CA ASN A 76 2.64 -13.88 -3.10
C ASN A 76 3.65 -14.79 -2.37
N GLN A 77 4.93 -14.71 -2.72
CA GLN A 77 5.97 -15.48 -2.03
C GLN A 77 6.23 -14.95 -0.62
N ALA A 78 6.20 -13.64 -0.42
CA ALA A 78 6.30 -13.03 0.90
C ALA A 78 5.13 -13.47 1.81
N TYR A 79 3.93 -13.59 1.27
CA TYR A 79 2.77 -14.15 1.96
C TYR A 79 2.99 -15.62 2.34
N GLU A 80 3.45 -16.47 1.42
CA GLU A 80 3.73 -17.89 1.69
C GLU A 80 4.78 -18.08 2.79
N LEU A 81 5.87 -17.31 2.73
CA LEU A 81 6.91 -17.30 3.76
C LEU A 81 6.35 -16.83 5.10
N PHE A 82 5.53 -15.78 5.10
CA PHE A 82 4.88 -15.27 6.31
C PHE A 82 3.92 -16.31 6.92
N ALA A 83 3.10 -16.95 6.11
CA ALA A 83 2.13 -17.97 6.53
C ALA A 83 2.84 -19.19 7.14
N THR A 84 3.89 -19.67 6.48
CA THR A 84 4.75 -20.75 6.98
C THR A 84 5.36 -20.39 8.33
N LYS A 85 5.92 -19.19 8.46
CA LYS A 85 6.51 -18.69 9.71
C LYS A 85 5.50 -18.61 10.86
N ASN A 86 4.25 -18.28 10.56
CA ASN A 86 3.17 -18.12 11.54
C ASN A 86 2.29 -19.37 11.70
N GLY A 87 2.66 -20.49 11.07
CA GLY A 87 2.00 -21.79 11.28
C GLY A 87 0.60 -21.91 10.70
N PHE A 88 0.26 -21.17 9.64
CA PHE A 88 -1.01 -21.35 8.93
C PHE A 88 -0.79 -21.70 7.45
N THR A 89 -1.69 -22.49 6.88
CA THR A 89 -1.63 -22.90 5.47
C THR A 89 -1.92 -21.70 4.57
N PRO A 90 -1.02 -21.34 3.63
CA PRO A 90 -1.29 -20.30 2.65
C PRO A 90 -2.53 -20.62 1.80
N GLN A 91 -3.41 -19.65 1.62
CA GLN A 91 -4.63 -19.74 0.82
C GLN A 91 -4.65 -18.62 -0.21
N THR A 92 -4.18 -18.93 -1.41
CA THR A 92 -4.11 -18.01 -2.54
C THR A 92 -5.13 -18.38 -3.59
N VAL A 93 -5.77 -17.38 -4.19
CA VAL A 93 -6.67 -17.54 -5.35
C VAL A 93 -6.19 -16.65 -6.49
N SER A 94 -6.26 -17.17 -7.71
CA SER A 94 -6.04 -16.37 -8.91
C SER A 94 -7.26 -15.49 -9.18
N LEU A 95 -7.01 -14.24 -9.53
CA LEU A 95 -8.02 -13.28 -9.97
C LEU A 95 -7.86 -13.01 -11.46
N GLU A 96 -8.90 -12.42 -12.05
CA GLU A 96 -8.83 -11.94 -13.43
C GLU A 96 -7.72 -10.89 -13.62
N HIS A 97 -7.28 -10.72 -14.86
CA HIS A 97 -6.20 -9.81 -15.24
C HIS A 97 -4.85 -10.08 -14.52
N GLY A 98 -4.61 -11.30 -14.05
CA GLY A 98 -3.32 -11.73 -13.51
C GLY A 98 -3.02 -11.30 -12.08
N ALA A 99 -4.01 -10.77 -11.36
CA ALA A 99 -3.88 -10.52 -9.92
C ALA A 99 -4.05 -11.82 -9.11
N GLN A 100 -3.67 -11.76 -7.84
CA GLN A 100 -3.91 -12.83 -6.88
C GLN A 100 -4.48 -12.25 -5.58
N GLY A 101 -5.26 -13.04 -4.87
CA GLY A 101 -5.74 -12.72 -3.53
C GLY A 101 -5.31 -13.76 -2.51
N HIS A 102 -4.94 -13.29 -1.32
CA HIS A 102 -4.38 -14.10 -0.24
C HIS A 102 -5.24 -13.96 1.01
N TRP A 103 -5.77 -15.08 1.51
CA TRP A 103 -6.58 -15.08 2.72
C TRP A 103 -5.71 -15.08 3.98
N ILE A 104 -6.04 -14.22 4.93
CA ILE A 104 -5.47 -14.23 6.29
C ILE A 104 -6.64 -14.35 7.26
N GLY A 105 -6.64 -15.42 8.07
CA GLY A 105 -7.74 -15.74 8.98
C GLY A 105 -8.68 -16.83 8.44
N ASN A 106 -9.87 -16.90 9.02
CA ASN A 106 -10.90 -17.83 8.57
C ASN A 106 -11.54 -17.27 7.29
N LYS A 107 -11.19 -17.81 6.12
CA LYS A 107 -11.76 -17.34 4.85
C LYS A 107 -13.30 -17.33 4.85
N ASP A 108 -13.96 -18.16 5.66
CA ASP A 108 -15.42 -18.27 5.75
C ASP A 108 -16.05 -17.33 6.80
N ALA A 109 -15.28 -16.40 7.36
CA ALA A 109 -15.80 -15.33 8.21
C ALA A 109 -16.87 -14.51 7.47
N LYS A 110 -17.85 -14.02 8.22
CA LYS A 110 -18.93 -13.18 7.68
C LYS A 110 -18.38 -11.95 6.97
N ASN A 111 -17.52 -11.20 7.66
CA ASN A 111 -16.97 -9.95 7.13
C ASN A 111 -15.63 -10.18 6.43
N VAL A 112 -15.35 -9.39 5.40
CA VAL A 112 -14.08 -9.45 4.68
C VAL A 112 -13.51 -8.05 4.53
N LEU A 113 -12.24 -7.87 4.88
CA LEU A 113 -11.46 -6.70 4.51
C LEU A 113 -10.59 -7.00 3.29
N ILE A 114 -10.84 -6.31 2.18
CA ILE A 114 -9.93 -6.32 1.03
C ILE A 114 -8.83 -5.29 1.29
N TYR A 115 -7.57 -5.75 1.33
CA TYR A 115 -6.43 -4.88 1.60
C TYR A 115 -5.54 -4.71 0.37
N TYR A 116 -5.42 -3.48 -0.10
CA TYR A 116 -4.52 -3.07 -1.18
C TYR A 116 -3.24 -2.49 -0.59
N HIS A 117 -2.07 -3.01 -0.95
CA HIS A 117 -0.82 -2.55 -0.35
C HIS A 117 -0.25 -1.29 -1.01
N GLY A 118 0.54 -0.53 -0.25
CA GLY A 118 1.34 0.60 -0.75
C GLY A 118 2.62 0.17 -1.48
N GLY A 119 3.50 1.13 -1.77
CA GLY A 119 4.78 0.85 -2.45
C GLY A 119 4.96 1.51 -3.81
N GLY A 120 4.26 2.62 -4.05
CA GLY A 120 4.44 3.43 -5.26
C GLY A 120 4.07 2.70 -6.55
N PHE A 121 3.19 1.71 -6.49
CA PHE A 121 2.90 0.75 -7.58
C PHE A 121 4.13 -0.03 -8.07
N ALA A 122 5.26 0.08 -7.38
CA ALA A 122 6.58 -0.31 -7.88
C ALA A 122 7.25 -1.33 -6.97
N THR A 123 6.88 -1.42 -5.70
CA THR A 123 7.46 -2.35 -4.73
C THR A 123 6.42 -3.34 -4.22
N ALA A 124 6.83 -4.60 -4.07
CA ALA A 124 6.00 -5.65 -3.49
C ALA A 124 5.76 -5.40 -1.99
N ALA A 125 4.59 -5.83 -1.49
CA ALA A 125 4.37 -5.97 -0.06
C ALA A 125 5.27 -7.07 0.53
N GLY A 126 6.12 -6.67 1.49
CA GLY A 126 6.96 -7.57 2.27
C GLY A 126 6.31 -8.05 3.59
N PRO A 127 7.04 -8.79 4.43
CA PRO A 127 6.52 -9.40 5.66
C PRO A 127 5.82 -8.44 6.63
N ALA A 128 6.26 -7.18 6.72
CA ALA A 128 5.67 -6.18 7.60
C ALA A 128 4.19 -5.86 7.27
N PHE A 129 3.80 -5.92 5.99
CA PHE A 129 2.41 -5.71 5.58
C PHE A 129 1.51 -6.81 6.14
N PHE A 130 1.94 -8.07 5.98
CA PHE A 130 1.21 -9.24 6.48
C PHE A 130 1.19 -9.28 8.00
N GLN A 131 2.30 -8.91 8.65
CA GLN A 131 2.35 -8.82 10.12
C GLN A 131 1.32 -7.83 10.65
N LEU A 132 1.23 -6.62 10.08
CA LEU A 132 0.21 -5.66 10.48
C LEU A 132 -1.21 -6.22 10.33
N GLN A 133 -1.52 -6.83 9.19
CA GLN A 133 -2.83 -7.44 8.94
C GLN A 133 -3.13 -8.54 9.96
N TYR A 134 -2.15 -9.40 10.24
CA TYR A 134 -2.28 -10.49 11.20
C TYR A 134 -2.50 -9.98 12.62
N ASP A 135 -1.77 -8.95 13.04
CA ASP A 135 -1.91 -8.35 14.37
C ASP A 135 -3.29 -7.73 14.55
N ILE A 136 -3.77 -6.97 13.56
CA ILE A 136 -5.11 -6.38 13.56
C ILE A 136 -6.19 -7.46 13.61
N LEU A 137 -6.06 -8.49 12.79
CA LEU A 137 -6.98 -9.61 12.79
C LEU A 137 -7.03 -10.31 14.16
N ASN A 138 -5.89 -10.50 14.82
CA ASN A 138 -5.85 -11.11 16.15
C ASN A 138 -6.50 -10.22 17.21
N GLN A 139 -6.32 -8.91 17.14
CA GLN A 139 -7.02 -7.97 18.02
C GLN A 139 -8.54 -8.07 17.82
N LEU A 140 -9.01 -8.05 16.58
CA LEU A 140 -10.43 -8.16 16.23
C LEU A 140 -11.04 -9.48 16.71
N LYS A 141 -10.33 -10.60 16.50
CA LYS A 141 -10.74 -11.92 17.01
C LYS A 141 -10.81 -11.96 18.53
N ALA A 142 -9.84 -11.37 19.22
CA ALA A 142 -9.85 -11.30 20.68
C ALA A 142 -11.06 -10.50 21.22
N ALA A 143 -11.57 -9.55 20.43
CA ALA A 143 -12.81 -8.82 20.70
C ALA A 143 -14.09 -9.52 20.17
N GLY A 144 -13.99 -10.77 19.72
CA GLY A 144 -15.13 -11.55 19.22
C GLY A 144 -15.67 -11.11 17.85
N LYS A 145 -14.87 -10.38 17.06
CA LYS A 145 -15.27 -9.95 15.71
C LYS A 145 -14.97 -11.03 14.67
N ASP A 146 -15.96 -11.34 13.84
CA ASP A 146 -15.85 -12.34 12.78
C ASP A 146 -15.51 -11.68 11.43
N ILE A 147 -14.21 -11.64 11.13
CA ILE A 147 -13.67 -11.01 9.92
C ILE A 147 -12.46 -11.79 9.39
N ALA A 148 -12.28 -11.77 8.07
CA ALA A 148 -11.07 -12.21 7.39
C ALA A 148 -10.45 -11.08 6.58
N ILE A 149 -9.17 -11.23 6.24
CA ILE A 149 -8.48 -10.29 5.37
C ILE A 149 -8.20 -10.97 4.03
N PHE A 150 -8.57 -10.30 2.95
CA PHE A 150 -8.25 -10.66 1.58
C PHE A 150 -7.21 -9.69 1.03
N PHE A 151 -5.94 -10.09 1.10
CA PHE A 151 -4.80 -9.25 0.72
C PHE A 151 -4.48 -9.44 -0.76
N ILE A 152 -4.40 -8.36 -1.54
CA ILE A 152 -4.20 -8.47 -2.99
C ILE A 152 -2.71 -8.41 -3.35
N THR A 153 -2.30 -9.24 -4.31
CA THR A 153 -1.09 -9.03 -5.11
C THR A 153 -1.51 -8.49 -6.48
N TYR A 154 -1.20 -7.23 -6.75
CA TYR A 154 -1.39 -6.59 -8.05
C TYR A 154 -0.06 -6.48 -8.80
N THR A 155 -0.11 -6.32 -10.13
CA THR A 155 1.08 -6.24 -10.98
C THR A 155 1.79 -4.91 -10.79
N LEU A 156 3.10 -4.95 -10.52
CA LEU A 156 3.92 -3.77 -10.28
C LEU A 156 4.43 -3.13 -11.57
N THR A 157 4.67 -1.83 -11.54
CA THR A 157 5.45 -1.15 -12.58
C THR A 157 6.90 -1.64 -12.58
N PRO A 158 7.59 -1.71 -13.73
CA PRO A 158 7.09 -1.42 -15.08
C PRO A 158 6.42 -2.63 -15.77
N HIS A 159 6.16 -3.73 -15.07
CA HIS A 159 5.58 -4.95 -15.68
C HIS A 159 4.15 -4.73 -16.16
N ALA A 160 3.40 -3.86 -15.47
CA ALA A 160 2.16 -3.27 -15.95
C ALA A 160 2.09 -1.80 -15.51
N VAL A 161 1.26 -1.01 -16.19
CA VAL A 161 1.10 0.43 -16.00
C VAL A 161 -0.38 0.76 -15.84
N TYR A 162 -0.71 2.01 -15.53
CA TYR A 162 -2.08 2.47 -15.46
C TYR A 162 -2.85 2.14 -16.76
N PRO A 163 -4.10 1.61 -16.71
CA PRO A 163 -4.95 1.37 -15.54
C PRO A 163 -4.96 -0.09 -15.03
N THR A 164 -3.92 -0.91 -15.25
CA THR A 164 -3.95 -2.33 -14.84
C THR A 164 -4.17 -2.53 -13.34
N GLN A 165 -3.49 -1.75 -12.49
CA GLN A 165 -3.60 -1.87 -11.04
C GLN A 165 -5.01 -1.55 -10.51
N PRO A 166 -5.68 -0.45 -10.91
CA PRO A 166 -7.08 -0.24 -10.54
C PRO A 166 -8.02 -1.29 -11.14
N THR A 167 -7.78 -1.81 -12.34
CA THR A 167 -8.54 -2.96 -12.87
C THR A 167 -8.45 -4.15 -11.91
N GLN A 168 -7.24 -4.52 -11.50
CA GLN A 168 -7.00 -5.64 -10.58
C GLN A 168 -7.59 -5.41 -9.18
N ALA A 169 -7.61 -4.16 -8.70
CA ALA A 169 -8.25 -3.80 -7.44
C ALA A 169 -9.78 -3.97 -7.48
N VAL A 170 -10.42 -3.59 -8.59
CA VAL A 170 -11.86 -3.82 -8.83
C VAL A 170 -12.16 -5.31 -8.95
N GLU A 171 -11.31 -6.08 -9.62
CA GLU A 171 -11.49 -7.54 -9.72
C GLU A 171 -11.39 -8.27 -8.38
N ALA A 172 -10.57 -7.78 -7.45
CA ALA A 172 -10.58 -8.30 -6.08
C ALA A 172 -11.95 -8.13 -5.42
N LEU A 173 -12.58 -6.95 -5.55
CA LEU A 173 -13.92 -6.72 -5.04
C LEU A 173 -14.97 -7.57 -5.77
N ARG A 174 -14.89 -7.65 -7.10
CA ARG A 174 -15.78 -8.49 -7.92
C ARG A 174 -15.72 -9.96 -7.49
N TYR A 175 -14.52 -10.49 -7.24
CA TYR A 175 -14.33 -11.86 -6.77
C TYR A 175 -15.02 -12.09 -5.42
N ILE A 176 -14.83 -11.18 -4.46
CA ILE A 176 -15.46 -11.31 -3.13
C ILE A 176 -17.00 -11.28 -3.24
N ILE A 177 -17.56 -10.38 -4.04
CA ILE A 177 -19.02 -10.29 -4.22
C ILE A 177 -19.54 -11.53 -4.98
N ASN A 178 -19.01 -11.81 -6.17
CA ASN A 178 -19.64 -12.75 -7.10
C ASN A 178 -19.24 -14.20 -6.82
N THR A 179 -17.94 -14.46 -6.64
CA THR A 179 -17.44 -15.83 -6.48
C THR A 179 -17.66 -16.34 -5.06
N THR A 180 -17.49 -15.46 -4.08
CA THR A 180 -17.62 -15.83 -2.68
C THR A 180 -18.98 -15.49 -2.09
N SER A 181 -19.86 -14.83 -2.86
CA SER A 181 -21.25 -14.51 -2.48
C SER A 181 -21.38 -13.71 -1.18
N ARG A 182 -20.36 -12.90 -0.81
CA ARG A 182 -20.51 -11.96 0.31
C ARG A 182 -21.36 -10.78 -0.14
N SER A 183 -22.26 -10.35 0.73
CA SER A 183 -22.97 -9.10 0.53
C SER A 183 -21.97 -7.93 0.55
N PRO A 184 -22.13 -6.89 -0.29
CA PRO A 184 -21.37 -5.66 -0.17
C PRO A 184 -21.35 -5.08 1.26
N SER A 185 -22.44 -5.19 2.02
CA SER A 185 -22.53 -4.66 3.38
C SER A 185 -21.65 -5.39 4.40
N ASP A 186 -21.05 -6.53 4.03
CA ASP A 186 -20.09 -7.28 4.84
C ASP A 186 -18.64 -7.07 4.37
N ILE A 187 -18.43 -6.22 3.35
CA ILE A 187 -17.12 -6.00 2.74
C ILE A 187 -16.58 -4.63 3.13
N PHE A 188 -15.39 -4.64 3.70
CA PHE A 188 -14.56 -3.46 3.90
C PHE A 188 -13.48 -3.41 2.83
N ILE A 189 -13.06 -2.20 2.46
CA ILE A 189 -11.84 -2.00 1.66
C ILE A 189 -10.87 -1.10 2.40
N ALA A 190 -9.58 -1.39 2.32
CA ALA A 190 -8.53 -0.55 2.89
C ALA A 190 -7.26 -0.62 2.06
N GLY A 191 -6.40 0.37 2.26
CA GLY A 191 -5.07 0.31 1.71
C GLY A 191 -4.24 1.51 2.07
N ASP A 192 -2.92 1.35 1.98
CA ASP A 192 -1.95 2.38 2.33
C ASP A 192 -1.28 3.01 1.12
N SER A 193 -1.03 4.32 1.13
CA SER A 193 -0.32 5.02 0.05
C SER A 193 -0.94 4.72 -1.32
N THR A 194 -0.28 3.97 -2.22
CA THR A 194 -0.87 3.54 -3.49
C THR A 194 -2.04 2.58 -3.33
N GLY A 195 -2.06 1.75 -2.30
CA GLY A 195 -3.23 0.96 -1.93
C GLY A 195 -4.41 1.82 -1.45
N GLY A 196 -4.12 2.95 -0.81
CA GLY A 196 -5.12 3.97 -0.48
C GLY A 196 -5.66 4.66 -1.74
N ASN A 197 -4.79 4.94 -2.71
CA ASN A 197 -5.18 5.40 -4.05
C ASN A 197 -6.08 4.36 -4.75
N LEU A 198 -5.71 3.07 -4.75
CA LEU A 198 -6.53 2.00 -5.31
C LEU A 198 -7.88 1.88 -4.60
N SER A 199 -7.92 2.04 -3.27
CA SER A 199 -9.18 2.06 -2.51
C SER A 199 -10.09 3.16 -3.05
N LEU A 200 -9.59 4.40 -3.19
CA LEU A 200 -10.35 5.52 -3.77
C LEU A 200 -10.73 5.28 -5.24
N GLY A 201 -9.86 4.62 -6.01
CA GLY A 201 -10.12 4.23 -7.39
C GLY A 201 -11.26 3.21 -7.52
N VAL A 202 -11.33 2.22 -6.62
CA VAL A 202 -12.44 1.26 -6.56
C VAL A 202 -13.75 1.96 -6.20
N LEU A 203 -13.76 2.81 -5.16
CA LEU A 203 -14.95 3.59 -4.81
C LEU A 203 -15.40 4.45 -5.99
N SER A 204 -14.45 5.16 -6.62
CA SER A 204 -14.71 5.97 -7.80
C SER A 204 -15.27 5.14 -8.95
N HIS A 205 -14.73 3.94 -9.21
CA HIS A 205 -15.19 3.07 -10.29
C HIS A 205 -16.63 2.60 -10.12
N ILE A 206 -17.07 2.36 -8.89
CA ILE A 206 -18.43 1.91 -8.59
C ILE A 206 -19.45 3.00 -8.90
N SER A 207 -19.17 4.26 -8.55
CA SER A 207 -20.08 5.38 -8.80
C SER A 207 -19.91 5.99 -10.20
N HIS A 208 -18.68 6.00 -10.70
CA HIS A 208 -18.28 6.54 -11.98
C HIS A 208 -17.45 5.47 -12.70
N PRO A 209 -18.03 4.60 -13.54
CA PRO A 209 -17.27 3.52 -14.17
C PRO A 209 -16.15 4.02 -15.08
N HIS A 210 -14.91 3.63 -14.77
CA HIS A 210 -13.76 3.89 -15.63
C HIS A 210 -13.91 3.13 -16.97
N LYS A 211 -13.71 3.82 -18.09
CA LYS A 211 -13.94 3.29 -19.46
C LYS A 211 -13.21 1.98 -19.81
N ALA A 212 -12.06 1.73 -19.17
CA ALA A 212 -11.23 0.56 -19.45
C ALA A 212 -11.46 -0.62 -18.48
N ILE A 213 -12.34 -0.45 -17.49
CA ILE A 213 -12.61 -1.44 -16.45
C ILE A 213 -14.07 -1.87 -16.60
N GLN A 214 -14.35 -3.18 -16.57
CA GLN A 214 -15.73 -3.64 -16.64
C GLN A 214 -16.52 -3.11 -15.43
N PRO A 215 -17.71 -2.51 -15.63
CA PRO A 215 -18.51 -2.00 -14.52
C PRO A 215 -18.75 -3.05 -13.43
N LEU A 216 -18.76 -2.60 -12.19
CA LEU A 216 -19.16 -3.39 -11.03
C LEU A 216 -20.26 -2.64 -10.29
N ALA A 217 -21.50 -3.08 -10.50
CA ALA A 217 -22.63 -2.55 -9.75
C ALA A 217 -22.71 -3.23 -8.38
N LEU A 218 -22.96 -2.44 -7.35
CA LEU A 218 -23.26 -2.97 -6.02
C LEU A 218 -24.76 -3.02 -5.79
N SER A 219 -25.24 -4.09 -5.16
CA SER A 219 -26.63 -4.20 -4.71
C SER A 219 -26.92 -3.32 -3.50
N GLU A 220 -25.89 -2.98 -2.72
CA GLU A 220 -25.96 -2.16 -1.51
C GLU A 220 -24.59 -1.55 -1.20
N PRO A 221 -24.51 -0.54 -0.32
CA PRO A 221 -23.24 0.05 0.10
C PRO A 221 -22.23 -0.94 0.68
N LEU A 222 -20.93 -0.65 0.53
CA LEU A 222 -19.90 -1.40 1.27
C LEU A 222 -19.98 -1.09 2.77
N ALA A 223 -19.56 -2.05 3.60
CA ALA A 223 -19.48 -1.91 5.06
C ALA A 223 -18.62 -0.70 5.47
N GLY A 224 -17.55 -0.45 4.72
CA GLY A 224 -16.79 0.79 4.82
C GLY A 224 -15.49 0.80 4.04
N ALA A 225 -14.85 1.97 4.01
CA ALA A 225 -13.56 2.18 3.36
C ALA A 225 -12.57 2.89 4.30
N LEU A 226 -11.32 2.44 4.29
CA LEU A 226 -10.22 2.99 5.09
C LEU A 226 -8.97 3.28 4.24
N PRO A 227 -8.91 4.41 3.49
CA PRO A 227 -7.69 4.86 2.86
C PRO A 227 -6.70 5.41 3.92
N ILE A 228 -5.49 4.85 3.96
CA ILE A 228 -4.44 5.22 4.93
C ILE A 228 -3.34 5.99 4.19
N SER A 229 -3.18 7.27 4.50
CA SER A 229 -2.29 8.23 3.83
C SER A 229 -2.28 8.02 2.30
N PRO A 230 -3.46 8.10 1.64
CA PRO A 230 -3.58 7.75 0.23
C PRO A 230 -2.74 8.68 -0.65
N TRP A 231 -2.07 8.13 -1.66
CA TRP A 231 -1.32 8.94 -2.62
C TRP A 231 -2.29 9.56 -3.64
N VAL A 232 -2.79 10.77 -3.35
CA VAL A 232 -3.90 11.39 -4.08
C VAL A 232 -3.49 12.39 -5.18
N SER A 233 -2.22 12.78 -5.24
CA SER A 233 -1.67 13.64 -6.29
C SER A 233 -0.19 13.32 -6.53
N PHE A 234 0.23 13.45 -7.78
CA PHE A 234 1.62 13.30 -8.21
C PHE A 234 2.38 14.63 -8.24
N SER A 235 1.71 15.77 -7.99
CA SER A 235 2.39 17.05 -7.84
C SER A 235 3.29 17.04 -6.60
N LEU A 236 4.48 17.61 -6.76
CA LEU A 236 5.49 17.77 -5.71
C LEU A 236 5.58 19.21 -5.18
N ASP A 237 4.65 20.08 -5.61
CA ASP A 237 4.70 21.53 -5.35
C ASP A 237 3.98 21.93 -4.04
N TYR A 238 3.53 20.95 -3.26
CA TYR A 238 2.87 21.21 -1.98
C TYR A 238 3.89 21.57 -0.89
N PRO A 239 3.59 22.55 0.00
CA PRO A 239 4.49 22.92 1.11
C PRO A 239 4.93 21.73 1.97
N SER A 240 4.04 20.76 2.17
CA SER A 240 4.30 19.54 2.93
C SER A 240 5.45 18.69 2.38
N VAL A 241 5.70 18.74 1.07
CA VAL A 241 6.81 17.99 0.42
C VAL A 241 8.15 18.53 0.90
N GLU A 242 8.31 19.85 0.93
CA GLU A 242 9.53 20.50 1.40
C GLU A 242 9.66 20.44 2.94
N GLU A 243 8.57 20.67 3.68
CA GLU A 243 8.55 20.65 5.14
C GLU A 243 8.89 19.27 5.73
N ASN A 244 8.46 18.19 5.06
CA ASN A 244 8.63 16.83 5.54
C ASN A 244 9.76 16.06 4.85
N LYS A 245 10.52 16.63 3.90
CA LYS A 245 11.55 15.89 3.14
C LYS A 245 12.61 15.14 3.98
N ASN A 246 12.86 15.61 5.20
CA ASN A 246 13.80 14.98 6.14
C ASN A 246 13.11 14.13 7.23
N LYS A 247 11.78 14.26 7.35
CA LYS A 247 10.92 13.55 8.29
C LYS A 247 10.25 12.34 7.65
N ASP A 248 10.05 12.33 6.34
CA ASP A 248 9.37 11.27 5.60
C ASP A 248 10.33 10.19 5.10
N ILE A 249 9.86 8.96 4.93
CA ILE A 249 10.60 7.89 4.25
C ILE A 249 10.72 8.09 2.74
N LEU A 250 9.84 8.87 2.11
CA LEU A 250 9.87 9.08 0.67
C LEU A 250 10.64 10.33 0.28
N ALA A 251 11.40 10.19 -0.78
CA ALA A 251 12.10 11.29 -1.43
C ALA A 251 11.30 11.78 -2.63
N PRO A 252 11.28 13.09 -2.93
CA PRO A 252 10.63 13.62 -4.13
C PRO A 252 11.04 12.91 -5.43
N SER A 253 12.32 12.56 -5.57
CA SER A 253 12.82 11.83 -6.75
C SER A 253 12.27 10.41 -6.88
N ALA A 254 11.94 9.76 -5.77
CA ALA A 254 11.32 8.43 -5.80
C ALA A 254 9.84 8.55 -6.23
N LEU A 255 9.12 9.54 -5.70
CA LEU A 255 7.74 9.85 -6.07
C LEU A 255 7.62 10.20 -7.56
N GLU A 256 8.49 11.07 -8.06
CA GLU A 256 8.55 11.45 -9.48
C GLU A 256 8.80 10.24 -10.38
N ARG A 257 9.76 9.39 -10.02
CA ARG A 257 10.06 8.17 -10.79
C ARG A 257 8.90 7.19 -10.78
N TRP A 258 8.28 6.93 -9.63
CA TRP A 258 7.17 5.98 -9.52
C TRP A 258 5.91 6.46 -10.22
N SER A 259 5.57 7.75 -10.09
CA SER A 259 4.43 8.34 -10.82
C SER A 259 4.66 8.29 -12.33
N SER A 260 5.86 8.62 -12.80
CA SER A 260 6.21 8.53 -14.23
C SER A 260 6.10 7.10 -14.78
N LEU A 261 6.60 6.11 -14.03
CA LEU A 261 6.50 4.68 -14.40
C LEU A 261 5.04 4.20 -14.42
N TYR A 262 4.22 4.66 -13.49
CA TYR A 262 2.83 4.28 -13.38
C TYR A 262 1.95 4.92 -14.45
N ALA A 263 2.09 6.23 -14.66
CA ALA A 263 1.35 6.96 -15.68
C ALA A 263 1.74 6.49 -17.09
N ALA A 264 3.03 6.22 -17.32
CA ALA A 264 3.57 5.72 -18.59
C ALA A 264 3.11 6.55 -19.81
N GLY A 265 3.02 7.87 -19.64
CA GLY A 265 2.57 8.81 -20.67
C GLY A 265 1.04 8.93 -20.82
N SER A 266 0.26 8.24 -19.98
CA SER A 266 -1.20 8.44 -19.90
C SER A 266 -1.53 9.82 -19.34
N GLU A 267 -2.59 10.43 -19.89
CA GLU A 267 -3.12 11.68 -19.35
C GLU A 267 -3.64 11.47 -17.91
N PRO A 268 -3.36 12.40 -16.98
CA PRO A 268 -3.86 12.31 -15.62
C PRO A 268 -5.39 12.41 -15.55
N ASP A 269 -6.00 11.54 -14.74
CA ASP A 269 -7.44 11.52 -14.48
C ASP A 269 -7.76 11.41 -12.98
N ASN A 270 -9.06 11.33 -12.66
CA ASN A 270 -9.57 11.28 -11.30
C ASN A 270 -9.25 9.97 -10.55
N TYR A 271 -8.86 8.90 -11.24
CA TYR A 271 -8.48 7.63 -10.60
C TYR A 271 -6.99 7.60 -10.32
N MET A 272 -6.18 8.11 -11.27
CA MET A 272 -4.74 8.24 -11.12
C MET A 272 -4.39 9.24 -10.02
N GLU A 273 -5.01 10.42 -10.04
CA GLU A 273 -4.83 11.47 -9.06
C GLU A 273 -6.19 11.93 -8.49
N PRO A 274 -6.72 11.25 -7.45
CA PRO A 274 -7.98 11.59 -6.80
C PRO A 274 -8.16 13.07 -6.46
N LEU A 275 -7.10 13.81 -6.12
CA LEU A 275 -7.19 15.22 -5.78
C LEU A 275 -7.61 16.11 -6.97
N ARG A 276 -7.51 15.61 -8.22
CA ARG A 276 -8.01 16.31 -9.43
C ARG A 276 -9.53 16.30 -9.53
N ALA A 277 -10.18 15.32 -8.90
CA ALA A 277 -11.61 15.15 -9.04
C ALA A 277 -12.37 16.29 -8.37
N PRO A 278 -13.40 16.86 -9.03
CA PRO A 278 -14.22 17.91 -8.43
C PRO A 278 -14.92 17.39 -7.16
N ALA A 279 -15.26 18.28 -6.23
CA ALA A 279 -15.93 17.90 -4.99
C ALA A 279 -17.20 17.05 -5.22
N ASP A 280 -17.91 17.29 -6.33
CA ASP A 280 -19.12 16.57 -6.71
C ASP A 280 -18.87 15.11 -7.08
N TRP A 281 -17.67 14.77 -7.58
CA TRP A 281 -17.26 13.38 -7.84
C TRP A 281 -17.41 12.51 -6.59
N TRP A 282 -17.10 13.09 -5.42
CA TRP A 282 -17.09 12.42 -4.13
C TRP A 282 -18.46 12.40 -3.44
N LYS A 283 -19.46 13.14 -3.95
CA LYS A 283 -20.81 13.17 -3.34
C LYS A 283 -21.50 11.81 -3.47
N ASP A 284 -21.41 11.19 -4.63
CA ASP A 284 -22.03 9.88 -4.90
C ASP A 284 -21.36 8.75 -4.10
N LEU A 285 -20.08 8.92 -3.76
CA LEU A 285 -19.39 7.98 -2.88
C LEU A 285 -19.97 8.01 -1.47
N LYS A 286 -20.41 9.17 -0.95
CA LYS A 286 -21.02 9.23 0.39
C LYS A 286 -22.32 8.44 0.46
N THR A 287 -23.07 8.39 -0.65
CA THR A 287 -24.30 7.60 -0.73
C THR A 287 -24.01 6.11 -0.94
N ALA A 288 -22.96 5.76 -1.69
CA ALA A 288 -22.57 4.38 -1.93
C ALA A 288 -21.71 3.78 -0.80
N PHE A 289 -21.08 4.61 0.04
CA PHE A 289 -20.12 4.21 1.08
C PHE A 289 -20.27 5.13 2.31
N PRO A 290 -21.38 5.00 3.07
CA PRO A 290 -21.69 5.92 4.16
C PRO A 290 -20.66 5.90 5.29
N SER A 291 -19.80 4.87 5.33
CA SER A 291 -18.71 4.72 6.30
C SER A 291 -17.35 4.76 5.63
N THR A 292 -16.85 5.96 5.31
CA THR A 292 -15.45 6.15 4.85
C THR A 292 -14.65 6.87 5.93
N THR A 293 -13.50 6.33 6.33
CA THR A 293 -12.58 6.95 7.29
C THR A 293 -11.22 7.14 6.65
N PHE A 294 -10.63 8.33 6.77
CA PHE A 294 -9.27 8.60 6.34
C PHE A 294 -8.34 8.57 7.54
N VAL A 295 -7.24 7.84 7.43
CA VAL A 295 -6.17 7.84 8.44
C VAL A 295 -4.97 8.53 7.82
N VAL A 296 -4.60 9.70 8.32
CA VAL A 296 -3.49 10.51 7.81
C VAL A 296 -2.51 10.75 8.96
N GLY A 297 -1.23 10.45 8.74
CA GLY A 297 -0.20 10.67 9.76
C GLY A 297 0.27 12.12 9.84
N GLU A 298 0.52 12.59 11.06
CA GLU A 298 1.11 13.91 11.31
C GLU A 298 2.60 13.87 10.89
N HIS A 299 2.98 14.69 9.90
CA HIS A 299 4.33 14.77 9.31
C HIS A 299 4.76 13.60 8.41
N GLU A 300 3.83 12.80 7.88
CA GLU A 300 4.13 11.78 6.87
C GLU A 300 3.16 11.80 5.69
N CYS A 301 3.63 11.28 4.56
CA CYS A 301 2.85 10.95 3.38
C CYS A 301 2.52 9.43 3.32
N HIS A 302 2.89 8.63 4.34
CA HIS A 302 2.86 7.14 4.30
C HIS A 302 2.17 6.50 5.50
N ASN A 303 2.26 5.16 5.65
CA ASN A 303 1.63 4.38 6.72
C ASN A 303 2.63 4.05 7.83
N GLY A 304 2.60 4.84 8.90
CA GLY A 304 3.43 4.67 10.09
C GLY A 304 3.56 3.23 10.65
N PRO A 305 2.48 2.48 10.89
CA PRO A 305 2.56 1.14 11.48
C PRO A 305 3.35 0.14 10.64
N ILE A 306 3.19 0.15 9.31
CA ILE A 306 3.96 -0.75 8.42
C ILE A 306 5.44 -0.40 8.48
N ILE A 307 5.77 0.90 8.45
CA ILE A 307 7.16 1.36 8.48
C ILE A 307 7.81 1.06 9.83
N SER A 308 7.10 1.26 10.94
CA SER A 308 7.55 0.86 12.28
C SER A 308 7.97 -0.61 12.29
N LEU A 309 7.12 -1.52 11.81
CA LEU A 309 7.42 -2.95 11.73
C LEU A 309 8.64 -3.23 10.83
N MET A 310 8.79 -2.54 9.69
CA MET A 310 9.94 -2.70 8.78
C MET A 310 11.28 -2.37 9.46
N ILE A 311 11.31 -1.38 10.34
CA ILE A 311 12.52 -0.96 11.06
C ILE A 311 12.67 -1.66 12.42
N GLY A 312 11.84 -2.66 12.71
CA GLY A 312 11.86 -3.44 13.96
C GLY A 312 11.23 -2.74 15.16
N ASP A 313 10.53 -1.63 14.96
CA ASP A 313 9.76 -0.94 15.99
C ASP A 313 8.36 -1.55 16.08
N GLN A 314 8.08 -2.26 17.17
CA GLN A 314 6.78 -2.90 17.42
C GLN A 314 5.85 -2.02 18.26
N SER A 315 6.20 -0.75 18.49
CA SER A 315 5.30 0.17 19.19
C SER A 315 4.01 0.37 18.40
N GLU A 316 2.89 0.31 19.12
CA GLU A 316 1.60 0.64 18.55
C GLU A 316 1.57 2.11 18.14
N THR A 317 1.16 2.36 16.89
CA THR A 317 1.08 3.71 16.30
C THR A 317 -0.34 4.24 16.34
N GLU A 318 -0.52 5.56 16.28
CA GLU A 318 -1.85 6.17 16.27
C GLU A 318 -2.65 5.76 15.02
N GLN A 319 -2.01 5.63 13.86
CA GLN A 319 -2.64 5.10 12.65
C GLN A 319 -3.05 3.63 12.83
N GLY A 320 -2.27 2.83 13.56
CA GLY A 320 -2.58 1.43 13.85
C GLY A 320 -3.81 1.31 14.76
N LYS A 321 -3.86 2.14 15.80
CA LYS A 321 -5.04 2.27 16.67
C LYS A 321 -6.27 2.72 15.89
N ALA A 322 -6.12 3.71 15.00
CA ALA A 322 -7.21 4.22 14.19
C ALA A 322 -7.75 3.13 13.25
N TYR A 323 -6.87 2.33 12.66
CA TYR A 323 -7.26 1.20 11.82
C TYR A 323 -8.02 0.13 12.63
N ALA A 324 -7.45 -0.36 13.73
CA ALA A 324 -8.14 -1.34 14.57
C ALA A 324 -9.48 -0.79 15.09
N SER A 325 -9.50 0.46 15.56
CA SER A 325 -10.71 1.12 16.10
C SER A 325 -11.79 1.29 15.05
N PHE A 326 -11.43 1.65 13.81
CA PHE A 326 -12.38 1.75 12.70
C PHE A 326 -13.11 0.42 12.51
N LEU A 327 -12.38 -0.68 12.34
CA LEU A 327 -12.99 -1.99 12.16
C LEU A 327 -13.78 -2.44 13.39
N MET A 328 -13.23 -2.27 14.60
CA MET A 328 -13.91 -2.60 15.86
C MET A 328 -15.26 -1.92 16.02
N SER A 329 -15.38 -0.67 15.55
CA SER A 329 -16.60 0.13 15.65
C SER A 329 -17.68 -0.25 14.63
N LYS A 330 -17.32 -1.00 13.59
CA LYS A 330 -18.18 -1.32 12.43
C LYS A 330 -18.58 -2.79 12.36
N LEU A 331 -17.77 -3.67 12.95
CA LEU A 331 -18.08 -5.09 13.18
C LEU A 331 -18.86 -5.28 14.48
#